data_AF-A0AAN5CL49-F1
#
_entry.id   AF-A0AAN5CL49-F1
#
_cell.length_a   1.000
_cell.length_b   1.000
_cell.length_c   1.000
_cell.angle_alpha   90.00
_cell.angle_beta   90.00
_cell.angle_gamma   90.00
#
_symmetry.space_group_name_H-M   'P 1'
#
loop_
_entity.id
_entity.type
_entity.pdbx_description
1 polymer ?
#
loop_
_entity_poly.entity_id
_entity_poly.type
_entity_poly.pdbx_seq_one_letter_code
_entity_poly.pdbx_strand_id
1 'polypeptide(L)'
;VNNLTNKRTFVALSNVLTRMLARATAKYPVGTYKDLPNPKGGEHGKCGLLQAGSLCDPDFIFDEEEKLVLLANLAYFEYQTRNSPVSSSHNSSDFCRDRGYSMGVAVMRNVEGASQLKLTEMAHGMLDTWKLDAQCGKHIVCAIAIDDGLFAATSPKDSLVRMDKFAKYFEDNASLFARAEVRIALRDIITRALDDANAGALFRPFNRKKRYVSRTL
;
A
#
# COMPACT_ATOMS: atom_id res chain seq x y z
N VAL A 1 -37.75 21.02 -27.36
CA VAL A 1 -36.28 21.00 -27.16
C VAL A 1 -35.99 21.90 -25.97
N ASN A 2 -35.55 21.37 -24.80
CA ASN A 2 -34.94 22.10 -23.64
C ASN A 2 -34.99 21.35 -22.28
N ASN A 3 -34.92 20.01 -22.25
CA ASN A 3 -34.92 19.26 -20.96
C ASN A 3 -33.70 18.32 -20.75
N LEU A 4 -32.76 18.28 -21.69
CA LEU A 4 -31.60 17.37 -21.64
C LEU A 4 -30.31 18.04 -21.11
N THR A 5 -30.21 19.36 -21.16
CA THR A 5 -29.06 20.12 -20.68
C THR A 5 -29.04 20.27 -19.15
N ASN A 6 -30.20 20.42 -18.51
CA ASN A 6 -30.29 20.63 -17.05
C ASN A 6 -29.93 19.41 -16.20
N LYS A 7 -30.19 18.18 -16.69
CA LYS A 7 -29.86 16.96 -15.92
C LYS A 7 -28.35 16.68 -15.88
N ARG A 8 -27.62 17.00 -16.95
CA ARG A 8 -26.16 16.74 -17.01
C ARG A 8 -25.36 17.71 -16.15
N THR A 9 -25.73 18.99 -16.11
CA THR A 9 -25.09 19.98 -15.23
C THR A 9 -25.36 19.71 -13.75
N PHE A 10 -26.56 19.25 -13.39
CA PHE A 10 -26.89 18.92 -12.00
C PHE A 10 -26.10 17.73 -11.45
N VAL A 11 -25.94 16.66 -12.26
CA VAL A 11 -25.13 15.48 -11.90
C VAL A 11 -23.64 15.84 -11.79
N ALA A 12 -23.14 16.69 -12.69
CA ALA A 12 -21.75 17.16 -12.62
C ALA A 12 -21.48 18.03 -11.38
N LEU A 13 -22.37 18.96 -11.05
CA LEU A 13 -22.26 19.81 -9.87
C LEU A 13 -22.38 19.02 -8.56
N SER A 14 -23.26 18.02 -8.52
CA SER A 14 -23.38 17.11 -7.37
C SER A 14 -22.08 16.35 -7.13
N ASN A 15 -21.49 15.73 -8.16
CA ASN A 15 -20.23 15.00 -8.03
C ASN A 15 -19.06 15.90 -7.60
N VAL A 16 -19.03 17.15 -8.07
CA VAL A 16 -18.01 18.13 -7.66
C VAL A 16 -18.18 18.51 -6.19
N LEU A 17 -19.41 18.78 -5.74
CA LEU A 17 -19.69 19.15 -4.36
C LEU A 17 -19.39 18.00 -3.39
N THR A 18 -19.74 16.75 -3.75
CA THR A 18 -19.42 15.56 -2.95
C THR A 18 -17.91 15.33 -2.84
N ARG A 19 -17.15 15.55 -3.92
CA ARG A 19 -15.67 15.49 -3.89
C ARG A 19 -15.06 16.63 -3.07
N MET A 20 -15.63 17.84 -3.12
CA MET A 20 -15.16 18.96 -2.28
C MET A 20 -15.45 18.72 -0.80
N LEU A 21 -16.63 18.18 -0.46
CA LEU A 21 -16.99 17.82 0.91
C LEU A 21 -16.10 16.68 1.44
N ALA A 22 -15.84 15.64 0.65
CA ALA A 22 -14.91 14.56 1.02
C ALA A 22 -13.47 15.07 1.25
N ARG A 23 -13.02 16.05 0.46
CA ARG A 23 -11.71 16.72 0.64
C ARG A 23 -11.64 17.58 1.90
N ALA A 24 -12.75 18.20 2.31
CA ALA A 24 -12.84 18.99 3.54
C ALA A 24 -12.89 18.11 4.81
N THR A 25 -13.19 16.82 4.69
CA THR A 25 -13.24 15.84 5.79
C THR A 25 -12.05 14.87 5.80
N ALA A 26 -10.97 15.15 5.05
CA ALA A 26 -9.82 14.26 4.98
C ALA A 26 -9.22 14.05 6.38
N LYS A 27 -9.22 12.80 6.86
CA LYS A 27 -8.89 12.40 8.23
C LYS A 27 -7.39 12.40 8.54
N TYR A 28 -6.53 12.47 7.51
CA TYR A 28 -5.08 12.32 7.62
C TYR A 28 -4.35 13.58 7.11
N PRO A 29 -4.02 14.53 8.01
CA PRO A 29 -3.49 15.84 7.61
C PRO A 29 -2.01 15.84 7.17
N VAL A 30 -1.63 16.95 6.51
CA VAL A 30 -0.34 17.21 5.87
C VAL A 30 0.76 17.42 6.91
N GLY A 31 1.88 16.72 6.73
CA GLY A 31 3.14 17.00 7.45
C GLY A 31 3.44 16.09 8.62
N THR A 32 2.50 15.23 9.00
CA THR A 32 2.67 14.21 10.03
C THR A 32 2.40 12.83 9.44
N TYR A 33 3.42 12.25 8.77
CA TYR A 33 3.45 10.81 8.46
C TYR A 33 3.30 9.92 9.73
N LYS A 34 3.36 10.53 10.92
CA LYS A 34 3.03 9.96 12.23
C LYS A 34 1.52 9.70 12.43
N ASP A 35 0.66 10.19 11.56
CA ASP A 35 -0.79 10.12 11.77
C ASP A 35 -1.39 8.77 11.38
N LEU A 36 -0.71 8.00 10.53
CA LEU A 36 -1.16 6.64 10.25
C LEU A 36 -0.63 5.71 11.36
N PRO A 37 -1.52 5.00 12.07
CA PRO A 37 -1.11 4.22 13.24
C PRO A 37 -0.13 3.12 12.85
N ASN A 38 0.78 2.79 13.75
CA ASN A 38 1.72 1.69 13.55
C ASN A 38 1.11 0.36 13.99
N PRO A 39 0.71 -0.53 13.04
CA PRO A 39 0.07 -1.80 13.38
C PRO A 39 1.01 -2.80 14.07
N LYS A 40 2.33 -2.55 14.09
CA LYS A 40 3.31 -3.35 14.85
C LYS A 40 3.79 -2.69 16.14
N GLY A 41 3.64 -1.37 16.26
CA GLY A 41 4.14 -0.55 17.37
C GLY A 41 3.18 -0.45 18.57
N GLY A 42 2.23 -1.37 18.71
CA GLY A 42 1.20 -1.31 19.76
C GLY A 42 -0.06 -0.51 19.39
N GLU A 43 -0.15 0.03 18.17
CA GLU A 43 -1.31 0.82 17.73
C GLU A 43 -2.27 0.04 16.81
N HIS A 44 -2.18 -1.29 16.79
CA HIS A 44 -2.98 -2.17 15.94
C HIS A 44 -4.50 -1.97 16.10
N GLY A 45 -4.99 -1.63 17.29
CA GLY A 45 -6.40 -1.29 17.50
C GLY A 45 -6.84 -0.04 16.72
N LYS A 46 -5.96 0.97 16.58
CA LYS A 46 -6.24 2.17 15.75
C LYS A 46 -6.22 1.87 14.25
N CYS A 47 -5.58 0.77 13.86
CA CYS A 47 -5.59 0.22 12.51
C CYS A 47 -6.79 -0.72 12.25
N GLY A 48 -7.73 -0.82 13.19
CA GLY A 48 -8.89 -1.70 13.07
C GLY A 48 -8.56 -3.20 13.17
N LEU A 49 -7.43 -3.55 13.80
CA LEU A 49 -6.98 -4.93 14.02
C LEU A 49 -7.14 -5.35 15.49
N LEU A 50 -7.46 -6.62 15.71
CA LEU A 50 -7.48 -7.24 17.03
C LEU A 50 -6.08 -7.54 17.60
N GLN A 51 -5.09 -7.70 16.73
CA GLN A 51 -3.71 -8.02 17.09
C GLN A 51 -2.72 -7.33 16.17
N ALA A 52 -1.47 -7.24 16.61
CA ALA A 52 -0.41 -6.65 15.81
C ALA A 52 -0.25 -7.38 14.46
N GLY A 53 0.00 -6.61 13.40
CA GLY A 53 0.02 -7.12 12.04
C GLY A 53 0.73 -6.18 11.06
N SER A 54 0.70 -6.53 9.79
CA SER A 54 1.27 -5.70 8.71
C SER A 54 0.21 -5.01 7.85
N LEU A 55 -1.05 -5.03 8.28
CA LEU A 55 -2.15 -4.28 7.66
C LEU A 55 -2.53 -3.10 8.55
N CYS A 56 -2.87 -1.96 7.97
CA CYS A 56 -3.52 -0.88 8.68
C CYS A 56 -4.73 -0.37 7.88
N ASP A 57 -5.92 -0.53 8.46
CA ASP A 57 -7.20 -0.09 7.91
C ASP A 57 -7.94 0.76 8.96
N PRO A 58 -7.46 2.00 9.21
CA PRO A 58 -8.02 2.90 10.22
C PRO A 58 -9.42 3.46 9.88
N ASP A 59 -9.91 3.21 8.66
CA ASP A 59 -11.23 3.63 8.19
C ASP A 59 -12.24 2.48 8.11
N PHE A 60 -11.85 1.28 8.55
CA PHE A 60 -12.71 0.08 8.58
C PHE A 60 -13.32 -0.24 7.20
N ILE A 61 -12.50 -0.14 6.15
CA ILE A 61 -12.84 -0.51 4.79
C ILE A 61 -13.12 -2.01 4.69
N PHE A 62 -12.41 -2.81 5.48
CA PHE A 62 -12.57 -4.25 5.54
C PHE A 62 -13.25 -4.68 6.83
N ASP A 63 -14.06 -5.73 6.73
CA ASP A 63 -14.51 -6.46 7.92
C ASP A 63 -13.37 -7.27 8.55
N GLU A 64 -13.65 -7.90 9.69
CA GLU A 64 -12.65 -8.67 10.44
C GLU A 64 -12.14 -9.90 9.67
N GLU A 65 -13.03 -10.63 9.01
CA GLU A 65 -12.66 -11.83 8.25
C GLU A 65 -11.75 -11.47 7.08
N GLU A 66 -12.10 -10.40 6.35
CA GLU A 66 -11.30 -9.88 5.26
C GLU A 66 -9.90 -9.45 5.71
N LYS A 67 -9.78 -8.80 6.88
CA LYS A 67 -8.49 -8.43 7.48
C LYS A 67 -7.66 -9.67 7.82
N LEU A 68 -8.28 -10.70 8.40
CA LEU A 68 -7.59 -11.95 8.73
C LEU A 68 -7.04 -12.64 7.48
N VAL A 69 -7.83 -12.69 6.40
CA VAL A 69 -7.38 -13.24 5.11
C VAL A 69 -6.23 -12.42 4.53
N LEU A 70 -6.31 -11.09 4.55
CA LEU A 70 -5.23 -10.23 4.06
C LEU A 70 -3.95 -10.39 4.90
N LEU A 71 -4.06 -10.44 6.23
CA LEU A 71 -2.93 -10.69 7.11
C LEU A 71 -2.28 -12.06 6.86
N ALA A 72 -3.09 -13.10 6.63
CA ALA A 72 -2.60 -14.42 6.28
C ALA A 72 -1.83 -14.40 4.94
N ASN A 73 -2.33 -13.68 3.93
CA ASN A 73 -1.65 -13.51 2.64
C ASN A 73 -0.31 -12.77 2.79
N LEU A 74 -0.25 -11.73 3.62
CA LEU A 74 0.98 -10.98 3.89
C LEU A 74 2.01 -11.84 4.64
N ALA A 75 1.57 -12.64 5.61
CA ALA A 75 2.43 -13.59 6.31
C ALA A 75 2.94 -14.70 5.37
N TYR A 76 2.09 -15.18 4.48
CA TYR A 76 2.46 -16.18 3.47
C TYR A 76 3.48 -15.62 2.47
N PHE A 77 3.29 -14.38 2.01
CA PHE A 77 4.28 -13.68 1.18
C PHE A 77 5.64 -13.59 1.88
N GLU A 78 5.67 -13.19 3.14
CA GLU A 78 6.91 -13.12 3.93
C GLU A 78 7.58 -14.50 4.08
N TYR A 79 6.78 -15.56 4.29
CA TYR A 79 7.30 -16.92 4.39
C TYR A 79 7.90 -17.41 3.06
N GLN A 80 7.19 -17.23 1.95
CA GLN A 80 7.63 -17.74 0.64
C GLN A 80 8.82 -16.98 0.05
N THR A 81 8.98 -15.71 0.43
CA THR A 81 10.14 -14.92 0.00
C THR A 81 11.40 -15.18 0.83
N ARG A 82 11.35 -16.09 1.82
CA ARG A 82 12.54 -16.62 2.49
C ARG A 82 13.45 -17.32 1.49
N ASN A 83 14.75 -17.28 1.75
CA ASN A 83 15.77 -17.86 0.87
C ASN A 83 15.70 -17.37 -0.58
N SER A 84 14.98 -16.28 -0.86
CA SER A 84 15.06 -15.60 -2.15
C SER A 84 16.54 -15.35 -2.43
N PRO A 85 17.05 -15.63 -3.65
CA PRO A 85 18.47 -15.59 -3.99
C PRO A 85 19.10 -14.18 -3.87
N VAL A 86 18.33 -13.22 -3.38
CA VAL A 86 18.62 -11.81 -3.34
C VAL A 86 18.74 -11.37 -1.89
N SER A 87 19.97 -11.43 -1.36
CA SER A 87 20.31 -10.86 -0.07
C SER A 87 20.12 -9.33 -0.11
N SER A 88 19.53 -8.74 0.92
CA SER A 88 19.51 -7.27 1.03
C SER A 88 20.95 -6.76 1.05
N SER A 89 21.23 -5.66 0.33
CA SER A 89 22.61 -5.31 -0.06
C SER A 89 23.54 -4.88 1.09
N HIS A 90 23.09 -4.95 2.35
CA HIS A 90 23.80 -4.37 3.50
C HIS A 90 24.03 -5.31 4.68
N ASN A 91 23.48 -6.52 4.72
CA ASN A 91 23.73 -7.43 5.85
C ASN A 91 23.95 -8.87 5.35
N SER A 92 25.23 -9.25 5.23
CA SER A 92 25.66 -10.54 4.68
C SER A 92 25.58 -11.70 5.67
N SER A 93 24.92 -11.53 6.82
CA SER A 93 24.68 -12.63 7.75
C SER A 93 23.76 -13.67 7.11
N ASP A 94 24.00 -14.94 7.41
CA ASP A 94 23.12 -16.03 6.99
C ASP A 94 21.67 -15.77 7.43
N PHE A 95 21.49 -15.17 8.62
CA PHE A 95 20.19 -14.74 9.12
C PHE A 95 19.46 -13.78 8.17
N CYS A 96 20.10 -12.69 7.73
CA CYS A 96 19.45 -11.72 6.85
C CYS A 96 19.31 -12.23 5.41
N ARG A 97 20.17 -13.15 4.96
CA ARG A 97 19.99 -13.84 3.69
C ARG A 97 18.71 -14.67 3.70
N ASP A 98 18.48 -15.45 4.75
CA ASP A 98 17.39 -16.42 4.82
C ASP A 98 16.04 -15.77 5.20
N ARG A 99 16.08 -14.54 5.74
CA ARG A 99 14.89 -13.72 6.04
C ARG A 99 14.10 -13.38 4.77
N GLY A 100 12.78 -13.58 4.82
CA GLY A 100 11.86 -13.15 3.77
C GLY A 100 11.51 -11.66 3.83
N TYR A 101 10.81 -11.18 2.81
CA TYR A 101 10.39 -9.78 2.72
C TYR A 101 9.05 -9.54 3.42
N SER A 102 9.05 -8.65 4.41
CA SER A 102 7.82 -8.19 5.08
C SER A 102 7.09 -7.17 4.21
N MET A 103 5.83 -7.41 3.86
CA MET A 103 4.98 -6.42 3.19
C MET A 103 4.00 -5.78 4.19
N GLY A 104 4.05 -4.46 4.29
CA GLY A 104 3.08 -3.64 5.02
C GLY A 104 2.09 -2.97 4.07
N VAL A 105 0.81 -2.96 4.44
CA VAL A 105 -0.26 -2.35 3.64
C VAL A 105 -1.05 -1.37 4.50
N ALA A 106 -1.14 -0.12 4.05
CA ALA A 106 -2.03 0.89 4.60
C ALA A 106 -3.16 1.17 3.61
N VAL A 107 -4.40 1.15 4.08
CA VAL A 107 -5.58 1.46 3.27
C VAL A 107 -6.42 2.49 4.01
N MET A 108 -6.75 3.58 3.33
CA MET A 108 -7.64 4.63 3.83
C MET A 108 -8.55 5.10 2.71
N ARG A 109 -9.64 5.81 3.07
CA ARG A 109 -10.57 6.34 2.07
C ARG A 109 -9.92 7.50 1.29
N ASN A 110 -9.40 8.48 2.01
CA ASN A 110 -8.82 9.69 1.42
C ASN A 110 -7.50 10.08 2.11
N VAL A 111 -6.69 10.87 1.40
CA VAL A 111 -5.57 11.62 1.95
C VAL A 111 -5.80 13.11 1.77
N GLU A 112 -5.20 13.94 2.63
CA GLU A 112 -5.37 15.39 2.51
C GLU A 112 -5.00 15.90 1.11
N GLY A 113 -5.91 16.73 0.57
CA GLY A 113 -5.77 17.34 -0.74
C GLY A 113 -5.85 16.36 -1.92
N ALA A 114 -6.19 15.09 -1.69
CA ALA A 114 -6.13 14.02 -2.70
C ALA A 114 -4.78 14.03 -3.45
N SER A 115 -3.69 14.21 -2.70
CA SER A 115 -2.36 14.47 -3.25
C SER A 115 -1.51 13.21 -3.32
N GLN A 116 -1.07 12.87 -4.53
CA GLN A 116 -0.13 11.78 -4.77
C GLN A 116 1.19 11.97 -4.01
N LEU A 117 1.66 13.22 -3.92
CA LEU A 117 2.86 13.55 -3.16
C LEU A 117 2.68 13.19 -1.69
N LYS A 118 1.52 13.50 -1.11
CA LYS A 118 1.23 13.23 0.31
C LYS A 118 1.14 11.75 0.61
N LEU A 119 0.46 10.98 -0.23
CA LEU A 119 0.44 9.53 -0.08
C LEU A 119 1.85 8.92 -0.15
N THR A 120 2.70 9.46 -1.03
CA THR A 120 4.09 8.99 -1.19
C THR A 120 4.95 9.33 0.03
N GLU A 121 4.86 10.56 0.55
CA GLU A 121 5.53 10.98 1.79
C GLU A 121 5.09 10.13 2.99
N MET A 122 3.80 9.85 3.09
CA MET A 122 3.22 9.00 4.12
C MET A 122 3.76 7.57 4.05
N ALA A 123 3.75 6.96 2.86
CA ALA A 123 4.31 5.62 2.64
C ALA A 123 5.81 5.57 3.00
N HIS A 124 6.58 6.61 2.67
CA HIS A 124 7.98 6.73 3.07
C HIS A 124 8.14 6.81 4.59
N GLY A 125 7.35 7.62 5.27
CA GLY A 125 7.41 7.72 6.73
C GLY A 125 7.09 6.39 7.43
N MET A 126 6.18 5.59 6.88
CA MET A 126 5.87 4.25 7.39
C MET A 126 7.07 3.29 7.35
N LEU A 127 7.98 3.40 6.37
CA LEU A 127 9.22 2.58 6.37
C LEU A 127 10.02 2.80 7.65
N ASP A 128 10.09 4.06 8.09
CA ASP A 128 10.87 4.44 9.26
C ASP A 128 10.12 4.14 10.56
N THR A 129 8.80 4.27 10.61
CA THR A 129 8.03 4.15 11.85
C THR A 129 7.52 2.74 12.11
N TRP A 130 7.07 2.00 11.08
CA TRP A 130 6.46 0.67 11.26
C TRP A 130 7.48 -0.42 11.59
N LYS A 131 8.76 -0.20 11.27
CA LYS A 131 9.87 -1.11 11.59
C LYS A 131 9.57 -2.58 11.25
N LEU A 132 8.94 -2.81 10.09
CA LEU A 132 8.47 -4.13 9.64
C LEU A 132 9.57 -5.19 9.61
N ASP A 133 10.80 -4.75 9.32
CA ASP A 133 12.04 -5.50 9.49
C ASP A 133 13.19 -4.52 9.73
N ALA A 134 13.41 -4.16 11.00
CA ALA A 134 14.46 -3.22 11.39
C ALA A 134 15.87 -3.80 11.30
N GLN A 135 16.02 -5.13 11.32
CA GLN A 135 17.32 -5.80 11.39
C GLN A 135 17.92 -6.03 10.00
N CYS A 136 17.11 -6.50 9.04
CA CYS A 136 17.60 -6.89 7.73
C CYS A 136 17.16 -5.95 6.59
N GLY A 137 16.25 -5.01 6.85
CA GLY A 137 15.78 -4.04 5.86
C GLY A 137 15.00 -4.68 4.70
N LYS A 138 14.51 -5.92 4.85
CA LYS A 138 13.72 -6.62 3.84
C LYS A 138 12.24 -6.31 4.05
N HIS A 139 11.83 -5.10 3.70
CA HIS A 139 10.42 -4.74 3.78
C HIS A 139 9.96 -3.80 2.65
N ILE A 140 8.66 -3.84 2.40
CA ILE A 140 7.95 -3.03 1.42
C ILE A 140 6.74 -2.44 2.13
N VAL A 141 6.43 -1.18 1.88
CA VAL A 141 5.18 -0.55 2.32
C VAL A 141 4.38 -0.16 1.09
N CYS A 142 3.11 -0.54 1.06
CA CYS A 142 2.10 -0.08 0.11
C CYS A 142 1.06 0.78 0.84
N ALA A 143 0.71 1.92 0.28
CA ALA A 143 -0.31 2.82 0.80
C ALA A 143 -1.34 3.10 -0.31
N ILE A 144 -2.62 3.00 0.01
CA ILE A 144 -3.74 3.17 -0.93
C ILE A 144 -4.77 4.12 -0.33
N ALA A 145 -5.10 5.18 -1.08
CA ALA A 145 -6.24 6.05 -0.78
C ALA A 145 -7.35 5.75 -1.79
N ILE A 146 -8.34 4.94 -1.39
CA ILE A 146 -9.26 4.27 -2.32
C ILE A 146 -10.17 5.24 -3.07
N ASP A 147 -10.72 6.25 -2.39
CA ASP A 147 -11.65 7.21 -2.99
C ASP A 147 -10.90 8.28 -3.82
N ASP A 148 -9.61 8.49 -3.53
CA ASP A 148 -8.75 9.37 -4.31
C ASP A 148 -8.12 8.65 -5.52
N GLY A 149 -8.25 7.31 -5.60
CA GLY A 149 -7.62 6.50 -6.64
C GLY A 149 -6.09 6.54 -6.59
N LEU A 150 -5.50 6.73 -5.41
CA LEU A 150 -4.05 6.92 -5.27
C LEU A 150 -3.37 5.68 -4.70
N PHE A 151 -2.18 5.40 -5.22
CA PHE A 151 -1.30 4.34 -4.76
C PHE A 151 0.12 4.86 -4.59
N ALA A 152 0.78 4.40 -3.54
CA ALA A 152 2.22 4.51 -3.39
C ALA A 152 2.77 3.18 -2.88
N ALA A 153 3.92 2.78 -3.39
CA ALA A 153 4.69 1.70 -2.82
C ALA A 153 6.14 2.12 -2.67
N THR A 154 6.77 1.71 -1.58
CA THR A 154 8.14 2.11 -1.25
C THR A 154 8.88 1.00 -0.51
N SER A 155 10.21 1.02 -0.60
CA SER A 155 11.09 0.09 0.09
C SER A 155 12.37 0.80 0.54
N PRO A 156 13.14 0.22 1.48
CA PRO A 156 14.46 0.73 1.84
C PRO A 156 15.38 0.97 0.63
N LYS A 157 16.30 1.94 0.76
CA LYS A 157 17.22 2.39 -0.31
C LYS A 157 18.08 1.25 -0.88
N ASP A 158 18.29 0.22 -0.11
CA ASP A 158 19.13 -0.92 -0.38
C ASP A 158 18.36 -2.17 -0.81
N SER A 159 17.03 -2.08 -0.81
CA SER A 159 16.16 -3.11 -1.34
C SER A 159 16.43 -3.35 -2.83
N LEU A 160 16.37 -4.62 -3.21
CA LEU A 160 16.51 -5.10 -4.59
C LEU A 160 15.14 -5.35 -5.25
N VAL A 161 14.05 -5.02 -4.56
CA VAL A 161 12.68 -5.16 -5.06
C VAL A 161 12.42 -4.24 -6.26
N ARG A 162 11.75 -4.78 -7.28
CA ARG A 162 11.21 -4.07 -8.44
C ARG A 162 10.00 -3.24 -8.06
N MET A 163 10.21 -2.03 -7.55
CA MET A 163 9.08 -1.15 -7.24
C MET A 163 8.21 -0.83 -8.48
N ASP A 164 8.78 -0.84 -9.69
CA ASP A 164 8.02 -0.67 -10.93
C ASP A 164 6.96 -1.76 -11.18
N LYS A 165 7.15 -2.97 -10.64
CA LYS A 165 6.16 -4.05 -10.73
C LYS A 165 4.92 -3.75 -9.92
N PHE A 166 5.07 -3.16 -8.72
CA PHE A 166 3.93 -2.77 -7.87
C PHE A 166 3.04 -1.72 -8.53
N ALA A 167 3.61 -0.76 -9.25
CA ALA A 167 2.83 0.19 -10.04
C ALA A 167 2.01 -0.54 -11.10
N LYS A 168 2.62 -1.50 -11.81
CA LYS A 168 1.90 -2.31 -12.81
C LYS A 168 0.81 -3.16 -12.17
N TYR A 169 1.05 -3.77 -11.01
CA TYR A 169 0.02 -4.55 -10.32
C TYR A 169 -1.18 -3.68 -9.95
N PHE A 170 -0.93 -2.47 -9.45
CA PHE A 170 -1.98 -1.53 -9.14
C PHE A 170 -2.77 -1.10 -10.39
N GLU A 171 -2.07 -0.72 -11.47
CA GLU A 171 -2.68 -0.34 -12.75
C GLU A 171 -3.53 -1.47 -13.34
N ASP A 172 -3.03 -2.71 -13.35
CA ASP A 172 -3.76 -3.88 -13.87
C ASP A 172 -5.04 -4.17 -13.04
N ASN A 173 -5.11 -3.70 -11.79
CA ASN A 173 -6.26 -3.83 -10.89
C ASN A 173 -7.16 -2.57 -10.83
N ALA A 174 -6.93 -1.56 -11.68
CA ALA A 174 -7.66 -0.29 -11.67
C ALA A 174 -9.19 -0.46 -11.66
N SER A 175 -9.72 -1.42 -12.41
CA SER A 175 -11.16 -1.69 -12.49
C SER A 175 -11.76 -2.25 -11.19
N LEU A 176 -10.98 -2.96 -10.38
CA LEU A 176 -11.40 -3.45 -9.08
C LEU A 176 -11.46 -2.31 -8.07
N PHE A 177 -10.45 -1.43 -8.06
CA PHE A 177 -10.47 -0.23 -7.23
C PHE A 177 -11.65 0.69 -7.59
N ALA A 178 -11.93 0.89 -8.88
CA ALA A 178 -13.07 1.68 -9.34
C ALA A 178 -14.44 1.09 -8.93
N ARG A 179 -14.52 -0.23 -8.69
CA ARG A 179 -15.71 -0.94 -8.21
C ARG A 179 -15.75 -1.12 -6.69
N ALA A 180 -14.81 -0.51 -5.96
CA ALA A 180 -14.60 -0.72 -4.52
C ALA A 180 -14.33 -2.19 -4.13
N GLU A 181 -13.87 -3.02 -5.06
CA GLU A 181 -13.45 -4.41 -4.81
C GLU A 181 -11.99 -4.47 -4.31
N VAL A 182 -11.68 -3.64 -3.29
CA VAL A 182 -10.32 -3.37 -2.81
C VAL A 182 -9.64 -4.63 -2.29
N ARG A 183 -10.37 -5.52 -1.60
CA ARG A 183 -9.82 -6.79 -1.10
C ARG A 183 -9.33 -7.69 -2.23
N ILE A 184 -10.10 -7.79 -3.30
CA ILE A 184 -9.77 -8.64 -4.46
C ILE A 184 -8.51 -8.07 -5.14
N ALA A 185 -8.46 -6.75 -5.33
CA ALA A 185 -7.30 -6.06 -5.88
C ALA A 185 -6.03 -6.28 -5.03
N LEU A 186 -6.14 -6.13 -3.71
CA LEU A 186 -5.00 -6.36 -2.81
C LEU A 186 -4.52 -7.81 -2.83
N ARG A 187 -5.43 -8.78 -2.83
CA ARG A 187 -5.09 -10.19 -2.95
C ARG A 187 -4.34 -10.46 -4.25
N ASP A 188 -4.79 -9.90 -5.37
CA ASP A 188 -4.12 -10.04 -6.67
C ASP A 188 -2.72 -9.42 -6.65
N ILE A 189 -2.57 -8.20 -6.12
CA ILE A 189 -1.27 -7.53 -5.98
C ILE A 189 -0.28 -8.39 -5.17
N ILE A 190 -0.72 -8.94 -4.03
CA ILE A 190 0.12 -9.79 -3.17
C ILE A 190 0.48 -11.09 -3.90
N THR A 191 -0.50 -11.72 -4.57
CA THR A 191 -0.29 -12.98 -5.31
C THR A 191 0.69 -12.79 -6.47
N ARG A 192 0.53 -11.74 -7.27
CA ARG A 192 1.43 -11.45 -8.39
C ARG A 192 2.83 -11.05 -7.91
N ALA A 193 2.92 -10.33 -6.80
CA ALA A 193 4.21 -10.05 -6.17
C ALA A 193 4.90 -11.36 -5.74
N LEU A 194 4.15 -12.31 -5.16
CA LEU A 194 4.67 -13.62 -4.80
C LEU A 194 5.11 -14.44 -6.02
N ASP A 195 4.29 -14.50 -7.07
CA ASP A 195 4.63 -15.24 -8.30
C ASP A 195 5.91 -14.70 -8.93
N ASP A 196 6.03 -13.37 -9.03
CA ASP A 196 7.25 -12.72 -9.51
C ASP A 196 8.43 -12.97 -8.56
N ALA A 197 8.22 -13.07 -7.24
CA ALA A 197 9.28 -13.38 -6.29
C ALA A 197 9.82 -14.79 -6.49
N ASN A 198 8.92 -15.77 -6.64
CA ASN A 198 9.24 -17.17 -6.90
C ASN A 198 9.96 -17.34 -8.25
N ALA A 199 9.58 -16.56 -9.26
CA ALA A 199 10.25 -16.53 -10.56
C ALA A 199 11.57 -15.71 -10.56
N GLY A 200 11.93 -15.07 -9.43
CA GLY A 200 13.06 -14.13 -9.35
C GLY A 200 12.84 -12.79 -10.07
N ALA A 201 11.69 -12.61 -10.73
CA ALA A 201 11.32 -11.41 -11.48
C ALA A 201 10.97 -10.20 -10.59
N LEU A 202 10.65 -10.42 -9.32
CA LEU A 202 10.41 -9.34 -8.35
C LEU A 202 11.71 -8.62 -7.97
N PHE A 203 12.87 -9.20 -8.22
CA PHE A 203 14.14 -8.68 -7.74
C PHE A 203 15.05 -8.24 -8.90
N ARG A 204 15.82 -7.15 -8.72
CA ARG A 204 16.86 -6.73 -9.68
C ARG A 204 18.23 -7.24 -9.24
N PRO A 205 18.96 -7.96 -10.11
CA PRO A 205 20.34 -8.33 -9.82
C PRO A 205 21.32 -7.16 -9.90
N PHE A 206 21.01 -6.07 -10.65
CA PHE A 206 21.93 -4.95 -10.87
C PHE A 206 21.29 -3.54 -10.77
N ASN A 207 22.15 -2.57 -10.42
CA ASN A 207 21.88 -1.33 -9.70
C ASN A 207 21.30 -0.19 -10.58
N ARG A 208 19.98 -0.21 -10.84
CA ARG A 208 19.20 1.00 -11.13
C ARG A 208 17.97 1.02 -10.23
N LYS A 209 18.07 1.75 -9.11
CA LYS A 209 17.11 1.71 -8.00
C LYS A 209 16.04 2.79 -8.14
N LYS A 210 14.81 2.40 -8.49
CA LYS A 210 13.62 3.17 -8.11
C LYS A 210 13.19 2.66 -6.73
N ARG A 211 13.31 3.52 -5.70
CA ARG A 211 13.01 3.18 -4.30
C ARG A 211 11.52 3.21 -3.98
N TYR A 212 10.77 3.93 -4.81
CA TYR A 212 9.34 4.08 -4.67
C TYR A 212 8.70 4.19 -6.04
N VAL A 213 7.40 3.95 -6.06
CA VAL A 213 6.50 4.25 -7.17
C VAL A 213 5.21 4.83 -6.62
N SER A 214 4.57 5.65 -7.43
CA SER A 214 3.29 6.27 -7.11
C SER A 214 2.43 6.34 -8.37
N ARG A 215 1.11 6.14 -8.23
CA ARG A 215 0.14 6.08 -9.33
C ARG A 215 -1.22 6.61 -8.92
N THR A 216 -1.87 7.28 -9.85
CA THR A 216 -3.25 7.75 -9.76
C THR A 216 -4.06 7.03 -10.84
N LEU A 217 -5.24 6.53 -10.48
CA LEU A 217 -6.21 5.92 -11.40
C LEU A 217 -7.04 6.97 -12.15
#